data_AF-A0A1I7XEB7-F1
#
_entry.id   AF-A0A1I7XEB7-F1
#
_cell.length_a   1.000
_cell.length_b   1.000
_cell.length_c   1.000
_cell.angle_alpha   90.00
_cell.angle_beta   90.00
_cell.angle_gamma   90.00
#
_symmetry.space_group_name_H-M   'P 1'
#
loop_
_entity.id
_entity.type
_entity.pdbx_description
1 polymer ?
#
loop_
_entity_poly.entity_id
_entity_poly.type
_entity_poly.pdbx_seq_one_letter_code
_entity_poly.pdbx_strand_id
1 'polypeptide(L)'
;MNSVFAVYGIEVSKRHLSLTADYMTFTGEIAPFNRIAMSSSSSPLQKMTFETTMAFMKEALLYVMEKDFNNGDIIDCYIKPENKRNIAISSNYKLLIIGEEDMLSSPSARLVLGSLSRGGTGAFDLLLSREYSE
;
A
#
# COMPACT_ATOMS: atom_id res chain seq x y z
N MET A 1 29.06 1.80 2.81
CA MET A 1 28.62 1.22 1.53
C MET A 1 29.61 1.47 0.38
N ASN A 2 30.25 2.65 0.27
CA ASN A 2 31.26 2.92 -0.78
C ASN A 2 32.42 1.90 -0.80
N SER A 3 32.90 1.46 0.38
CA SER A 3 34.00 0.50 0.49
C SER A 3 33.69 -0.86 -0.15
N VAL A 4 32.43 -1.27 -0.18
CA VAL A 4 32.01 -2.56 -0.72
C VAL A 4 32.01 -2.51 -2.25
N PHE A 5 31.58 -1.40 -2.85
CA PHE A 5 31.53 -1.23 -4.30
C PHE A 5 32.89 -0.86 -4.92
N ALA A 6 33.73 -0.11 -4.18
CA ALA A 6 35.03 0.33 -4.65
C ALA A 6 36.00 -0.82 -4.96
N VAL A 7 35.93 -1.93 -4.19
CA VAL A 7 36.77 -3.12 -4.41
C VAL A 7 36.45 -3.81 -5.74
N TYR A 8 35.21 -3.70 -6.21
CA TYR A 8 34.76 -4.26 -7.49
C TYR A 8 34.86 -3.28 -8.66
N GLY A 9 35.36 -2.06 -8.43
CA GLY A 9 35.41 -1.01 -9.45
C GLY A 9 34.02 -0.50 -9.88
N ILE A 10 32.98 -0.73 -9.07
CA ILE A 10 31.62 -0.28 -9.36
C ILE A 10 31.45 1.15 -8.83
N GLU A 11 31.24 2.11 -9.73
CA GLU A 11 30.97 3.49 -9.35
C GLU A 11 29.47 3.70 -9.08
N VAL A 12 29.13 4.10 -7.84
CA VAL A 12 27.76 4.43 -7.44
C VAL A 12 27.72 5.88 -6.98
N SER A 13 26.79 6.66 -7.53
CA SER A 13 26.59 8.05 -7.10
C SER A 13 26.25 8.12 -5.61
N LYS A 14 26.89 9.05 -4.89
CA LYS A 14 26.62 9.30 -3.47
C LYS A 14 25.15 9.58 -3.17
N ARG A 15 24.40 10.14 -4.14
CA ARG A 15 22.96 10.45 -3.98
C ARG A 15 22.11 9.21 -3.73
N HIS A 16 22.43 8.08 -4.35
CA HIS A 16 21.70 6.83 -4.11
C HIS A 16 21.97 6.32 -2.70
N LEU A 17 23.23 6.35 -2.29
CA LEU A 17 23.65 5.86 -0.98
C LEU A 17 23.17 6.75 0.16
N SER A 18 23.14 8.07 -0.04
CA SER A 18 22.58 8.99 0.94
C SER A 18 21.08 8.80 1.09
N LEU A 19 20.33 8.68 -0.02
CA LEU A 19 18.89 8.44 0.04
C LEU A 19 18.55 7.13 0.76
N THR A 20 19.31 6.06 0.49
CA THR A 20 19.14 4.78 1.20
C THR A 20 19.48 4.93 2.68
N ALA A 21 20.56 5.63 3.03
CA ALA A 21 20.96 5.84 4.42
C ALA A 21 19.92 6.65 5.19
N ASP A 22 19.43 7.75 4.61
CA ASP A 22 18.39 8.61 5.20
C ASP A 22 17.08 7.84 5.39
N TYR A 23 16.70 7.01 4.42
CA TYR A 23 15.53 6.13 4.57
C TYR A 23 15.73 5.03 5.63
N MET A 24 16.95 4.56 5.85
CA MET A 24 17.22 3.61 6.94
C MET A 24 17.20 4.28 8.31
N THR A 25 17.38 5.60 8.42
CA THR A 25 17.54 6.30 9.71
C THR A 25 16.45 7.34 10.01
N PHE A 26 15.42 7.47 9.16
CA PHE A 26 14.41 8.52 9.30
C PHE A 26 13.62 8.47 10.61
N THR A 27 13.48 7.28 11.23
CA THR A 27 12.79 7.09 12.51
C THR A 27 13.66 7.40 13.73
N GLY A 28 14.95 7.70 13.53
CA GLY A 28 15.95 7.84 14.59
C GLY A 28 16.62 6.51 14.99
N GLU A 29 16.17 5.39 14.44
CA GLU A 29 16.79 4.07 14.58
C GLU A 29 17.26 3.55 13.23
N ILE A 30 18.17 2.57 13.21
CA ILE A 30 18.60 1.93 11.96
C ILE A 30 17.56 0.86 11.58
N ALA A 31 16.64 1.23 10.70
CA ALA A 31 15.65 0.35 10.11
C ALA A 31 16.21 -0.38 8.87
N PRO A 32 16.32 -1.72 8.90
CA PRO A 32 16.75 -2.50 7.73
C PRO A 32 15.62 -2.66 6.70
N PHE A 33 15.94 -3.06 5.47
CA PHE A 33 14.94 -3.38 4.43
C PHE A 33 14.41 -4.82 4.61
N ASN A 34 13.68 -5.06 5.69
CA ASN A 34 13.08 -6.37 5.96
C ASN A 34 11.61 -6.24 6.37
N ARG A 35 10.97 -7.39 6.59
CA ARG A 35 9.60 -7.49 7.09
C ARG A 35 9.30 -6.63 8.30
N ILE A 36 10.19 -6.67 9.27
CA ILE A 36 9.99 -6.08 10.60
C ILE A 36 9.91 -4.57 10.44
N ALA A 37 10.83 -3.97 9.68
CA ALA A 37 10.76 -2.56 9.35
C ALA A 37 9.53 -2.22 8.48
N MET A 38 9.17 -3.07 7.51
CA MET A 38 7.99 -2.87 6.65
C MET A 38 6.66 -2.93 7.43
N SER A 39 6.62 -3.60 8.58
CA SER A 39 5.40 -3.67 9.41
C SER A 39 4.95 -2.29 9.93
N SER A 40 5.88 -1.36 10.08
CA SER A 40 5.59 0.05 10.43
C SER A 40 4.99 0.87 9.28
N SER A 41 4.93 0.31 8.05
CA SER A 41 4.34 1.02 6.92
C SER A 41 2.81 1.15 7.07
N SER A 42 2.30 2.31 6.68
CA SER A 42 0.89 2.69 6.85
C SER A 42 -0.07 2.03 5.86
N SER A 43 0.42 1.30 4.85
CA SER A 43 -0.41 0.68 3.81
C SER A 43 -0.48 -0.84 4.01
N PRO A 44 -1.62 -1.38 4.49
CA PRO A 44 -1.86 -2.82 4.59
C PRO A 44 -1.64 -3.56 3.27
N LEU A 45 -2.08 -2.98 2.15
CA LEU A 45 -1.91 -3.60 0.84
C LEU A 45 -0.44 -3.68 0.44
N GLN A 46 0.35 -2.63 0.71
CA GLN A 46 1.79 -2.67 0.50
C GLN A 46 2.43 -3.80 1.32
N LYS A 47 2.09 -3.92 2.62
CA LYS A 47 2.56 -5.01 3.50
C LYS A 47 2.22 -6.37 2.92
N MET A 48 0.98 -6.56 2.49
CA MET A 48 0.47 -7.82 1.90
C MET A 48 1.17 -8.20 0.59
N THR A 49 1.49 -7.22 -0.26
CA THR A 49 2.20 -7.47 -1.53
C THR A 49 3.68 -7.78 -1.35
N PHE A 50 4.27 -7.42 -0.21
CA PHE A 50 5.66 -7.76 0.09
C PHE A 50 5.79 -9.22 0.51
N GLU A 51 5.08 -9.64 1.57
CA GLU A 51 5.05 -11.04 2.03
C GLU A 51 3.97 -11.32 3.09
N THR A 52 3.66 -12.60 3.34
CA THR A 52 2.62 -13.08 4.30
C THR A 52 1.19 -12.59 4.05
N THR A 53 0.82 -12.43 2.80
CA THR A 53 -0.56 -12.10 2.38
C THR A 53 -1.63 -12.93 3.09
N MET A 54 -1.40 -14.24 3.25
CA MET A 54 -2.39 -15.16 3.85
C MET A 54 -2.56 -14.96 5.37
N ALA A 55 -1.50 -14.55 6.08
CA ALA A 55 -1.61 -14.25 7.50
C ALA A 55 -2.46 -12.98 7.71
N PHE A 56 -2.15 -11.92 6.96
CA PHE A 56 -2.92 -10.67 6.96
C PHE A 56 -4.37 -10.87 6.50
N MET A 57 -4.59 -11.67 5.46
CA MET A 57 -5.94 -11.97 4.96
C MET A 57 -6.77 -12.79 5.95
N LYS A 58 -6.16 -13.76 6.64
CA LYS A 58 -6.84 -14.55 7.68
C LYS A 58 -7.25 -13.65 8.86
N GLU A 59 -6.35 -12.79 9.31
CA GLU A 59 -6.61 -11.83 10.39
C GLU A 59 -7.74 -10.86 10.02
N ALA A 60 -7.73 -10.36 8.77
CA ALA A 60 -8.81 -9.52 8.26
C ALA A 60 -10.17 -10.23 8.27
N LEU A 61 -10.18 -11.49 7.85
CA LEU A 61 -11.40 -12.31 7.77
C LEU A 61 -11.94 -12.64 9.17
N LEU A 62 -11.06 -12.93 10.13
CA LEU A 62 -11.45 -13.14 11.53
C LEU A 62 -12.07 -11.88 12.15
N TYR A 63 -11.49 -10.70 11.89
CA TYR A 63 -12.04 -9.43 12.38
C TYR A 63 -13.45 -9.14 11.85
N VAL A 64 -13.72 -9.47 10.58
CA VAL A 64 -15.06 -9.34 10.00
C VAL A 64 -16.05 -10.28 10.70
N MET A 65 -15.67 -11.55 10.89
CA MET A 65 -16.52 -12.55 11.54
C MET A 65 -16.87 -12.20 13.00
N GLU A 66 -15.94 -11.59 13.75
CA GLU A 66 -16.20 -11.15 15.14
C GLU A 66 -17.16 -9.97 15.23
N LYS A 67 -17.17 -9.08 14.22
CA LYS A 67 -18.12 -7.94 14.18
C LYS A 67 -19.52 -8.36 13.79
N ASP A 68 -19.67 -9.35 12.90
CA ASP A 68 -20.96 -9.90 12.50
C ASP A 68 -21.70 -10.56 13.69
N PHE A 69 -20.95 -11.13 14.65
CA PHE A 69 -21.53 -11.76 15.84
C PHE A 69 -22.07 -10.75 16.88
N ASN A 70 -21.47 -9.55 16.97
CA ASN A 70 -21.77 -8.59 18.02
C ASN A 70 -22.81 -7.53 17.64
N ASN A 71 -23.07 -7.29 16.35
CA ASN A 71 -23.96 -6.21 15.93
C ASN A 71 -25.22 -6.61 15.18
N GLY A 72 -25.43 -7.88 14.81
CA GLY A 72 -26.68 -8.34 14.17
C GLY A 72 -26.99 -7.72 12.78
N ASP A 73 -26.25 -6.69 12.38
CA ASP A 73 -26.20 -6.15 11.03
C ASP A 73 -25.27 -7.04 10.21
N ILE A 74 -25.87 -7.80 9.30
CA ILE A 74 -25.18 -8.48 8.22
C ILE A 74 -24.52 -7.39 7.38
N ILE A 75 -23.27 -7.03 7.67
CA ILE A 75 -22.45 -6.32 6.71
C ILE A 75 -22.13 -7.39 5.67
N ASP A 76 -22.92 -7.40 4.61
CA ASP A 76 -22.79 -8.27 3.44
C ASP A 76 -21.35 -8.16 2.89
N CYS A 77 -20.41 -8.91 3.48
CA CYS A 77 -19.18 -9.30 2.85
C CYS A 77 -19.49 -10.46 1.89
N TYR A 78 -20.56 -10.30 1.11
CA TYR A 78 -20.98 -11.23 0.09
C TYR A 78 -20.15 -10.94 -1.17
N ILE A 79 -19.26 -11.88 -1.49
CA ILE A 79 -19.04 -12.21 -2.90
C ILE A 79 -20.38 -12.77 -3.40
N LYS A 80 -21.24 -11.93 -3.98
CA LYS A 80 -22.42 -12.44 -4.70
C LYS A 80 -21.92 -13.34 -5.83
N PRO A 81 -22.27 -14.64 -5.88
CA PRO A 81 -21.73 -15.58 -6.87
C PRO A 81 -22.24 -15.35 -8.30
N GLU A 82 -23.02 -14.29 -8.53
CA GLU A 82 -23.92 -14.22 -9.69
C GLU A 82 -23.36 -13.38 -10.84
N ASN A 83 -22.19 -12.77 -10.67
CA ASN A 83 -21.42 -12.29 -11.81
C ASN A 83 -19.93 -12.33 -11.51
N LYS A 84 -19.27 -13.33 -12.09
CA LYS A 84 -17.81 -13.49 -12.12
C LYS A 84 -17.16 -12.23 -12.66
N ARG A 85 -16.73 -11.34 -11.76
CA ARG A 85 -15.58 -10.44 -11.84
C ARG A 85 -15.64 -9.48 -10.65
N ASN A 86 -14.52 -9.40 -9.94
CA ASN A 86 -14.14 -8.36 -8.98
C ASN A 86 -14.50 -8.66 -7.52
N ILE A 87 -13.42 -8.81 -6.75
CA ILE A 87 -13.32 -8.55 -5.31
C ILE A 87 -14.22 -7.34 -4.99
N ALA A 88 -15.10 -7.46 -3.99
CA ALA A 88 -16.01 -6.39 -3.61
C ALA A 88 -15.22 -5.16 -3.13
N ILE A 89 -15.05 -4.19 -4.02
CA ILE A 89 -14.53 -2.86 -3.73
C ILE A 89 -15.75 -1.98 -3.54
N SER A 90 -16.03 -1.60 -2.29
CA SER A 90 -17.06 -0.60 -1.97
C SER A 90 -16.85 0.65 -2.83
N SER A 91 -17.94 1.27 -3.30
CA SER A 91 -18.02 2.33 -4.32
C SER A 91 -17.27 3.64 -4.01
N ASN A 92 -16.37 3.64 -3.03
CA ASN A 92 -15.44 4.71 -2.72
C ASN A 92 -14.08 4.13 -2.30
N TYR A 93 -13.41 3.37 -3.16
CA TYR A 93 -11.96 3.02 -3.08
C TYR A 93 -11.43 2.51 -1.71
N LYS A 94 -12.33 2.06 -0.83
CA LYS A 94 -12.06 1.82 0.58
C LYS A 94 -12.03 0.33 0.81
N LEU A 95 -10.82 -0.21 0.88
CA LEU A 95 -10.59 -1.60 1.26
C LEU A 95 -10.26 -1.63 2.76
N LEU A 96 -11.17 -2.22 3.54
CA LEU A 96 -11.08 -2.33 4.99
C LEU A 96 -10.48 -3.71 5.29
N ILE A 97 -9.17 -3.76 5.50
CA ILE A 97 -8.45 -4.99 5.85
C ILE A 97 -7.98 -4.81 7.29
N ILE A 98 -8.48 -5.64 8.22
CA ILE A 98 -8.06 -5.67 9.64
C ILE A 98 -8.46 -4.39 10.40
N GLY A 99 -9.58 -3.75 10.06
CA GLY A 99 -9.95 -2.48 10.73
C GLY A 99 -9.02 -1.29 10.42
N GLU A 100 -7.91 -1.51 9.70
CA GLU A 100 -7.05 -0.47 9.15
C GLU A 100 -7.60 -0.03 7.78
N GLU A 101 -7.73 1.28 7.59
CA GLU A 101 -8.10 1.87 6.31
C GLU A 101 -6.83 2.16 5.50
N ASP A 102 -6.72 1.60 4.29
CA ASP A 102 -5.62 1.95 3.40
C ASP A 102 -5.94 3.25 2.65
N MET A 103 -5.13 4.29 2.90
CA MET A 103 -5.27 5.61 2.28
C MET A 103 -4.77 5.66 0.82
N LEU A 104 -4.33 4.53 0.26
CA LEU A 104 -3.78 4.41 -1.08
C LEU A 104 -2.65 5.42 -1.32
N SER A 105 -1.82 5.68 -0.31
CA SER A 105 -0.62 6.51 -0.49
C SER A 105 0.47 5.72 -1.24
N SER A 106 0.53 4.42 -1.01
CA SER A 106 1.49 3.52 -1.62
C SER A 106 1.19 3.27 -3.11
N PRO A 107 2.21 3.29 -3.99
CA PRO A 107 2.07 2.81 -5.36
C PRO A 107 1.56 1.36 -5.44
N SER A 108 1.98 0.47 -4.54
CA SER A 108 1.56 -0.93 -4.55
C SER A 108 0.07 -1.07 -4.27
N ALA A 109 -0.44 -0.37 -3.25
CA ALA A 109 -1.86 -0.34 -2.93
C ALA A 109 -2.69 0.19 -4.10
N ARG A 110 -2.21 1.25 -4.76
CA ARG A 110 -2.86 1.84 -5.91
C ARG A 110 -2.93 0.89 -7.10
N LEU A 111 -1.85 0.18 -7.40
CA LEU A 111 -1.79 -0.82 -8.46
C LEU A 111 -2.74 -1.99 -8.19
N VAL A 112 -2.80 -2.49 -6.95
CA VAL A 112 -3.72 -3.57 -6.55
C VAL A 112 -5.18 -3.19 -6.82
N LEU A 113 -5.55 -1.92 -6.59
CA LEU A 113 -6.91 -1.43 -6.85
C LEU A 113 -7.12 -0.84 -8.25
N GLY A 114 -6.09 -0.79 -9.11
CA GLY A 114 -6.17 -0.20 -10.45
C GLY A 114 -6.28 1.32 -10.48
N SER A 115 -5.81 2.02 -9.43
CA SER A 115 -5.77 3.48 -9.35
C SER A 115 -4.42 4.07 -9.80
N LEU A 116 -4.44 5.32 -10.26
CA LEU A 116 -3.26 6.04 -10.77
C LEU A 116 -2.25 6.32 -9.66
N SER A 117 -0.96 6.02 -9.86
CA SER A 117 0.10 6.31 -8.88
C SER A 117 0.34 7.82 -8.73
N ARG A 118 0.63 8.28 -7.50
CA ARG A 118 0.87 9.72 -7.19
C ARG A 118 2.31 10.19 -7.47
N GLY A 119 3.03 9.50 -8.35
CA GLY A 119 4.40 9.83 -8.73
C GLY A 119 4.49 10.20 -10.21
N GLY A 120 5.45 11.06 -10.56
CA GLY A 120 5.67 11.47 -11.95
C GLY A 120 4.46 12.21 -12.52
N THR A 121 3.85 11.66 -13.58
CA THR A 121 2.71 12.28 -14.28
C THR A 121 1.41 12.24 -13.49
N GLY A 122 1.26 11.31 -12.54
CA GLY A 122 0.09 11.24 -11.66
C GLY A 122 0.23 12.07 -10.38
N ALA A 123 1.25 12.92 -10.28
CA ALA A 123 1.49 13.77 -9.11
C ALA A 123 0.63 15.05 -9.08
N PHE A 124 -0.09 15.36 -10.17
CA PHE A 124 -0.95 16.52 -10.28
C PHE A 124 -2.22 16.18 -11.04
N ASP A 125 -3.29 16.92 -10.74
CA ASP A 125 -4.55 16.83 -11.47
C ASP A 125 -4.60 17.94 -12.53
N LEU A 126 -5.12 17.61 -13.71
CA LEU A 126 -5.39 18.58 -14.75
C LEU A 126 -6.84 19.05 -14.64
N LEU A 127 -7.02 20.34 -14.42
CA LEU A 127 -8.32 20.99 -14.41
C LEU A 127 -8.50 21.72 -15.74
N LEU A 128 -9.60 21.44 -16.44
CA LEU A 128 -9.98 22.24 -17.60
C LEU A 128 -10.52 23.59 -17.12
N SER A 129 -10.03 24.68 -17.71
CA SER A 129 -10.58 26.01 -17.43
C SER A 129 -11.99 26.09 -18.01
N ARG A 130 -12.90 26.66 -17.22
CA ARG A 130 -14.33 26.73 -17.55
C ARG A 130 -14.65 27.64 -18.74
N GLU A 131 -13.65 28.38 -19.22
CA GLU A 131 -13.73 29.34 -20.33
C GLU A 131 -13.79 28.67 -21.72
N TYR A 132 -13.66 27.34 -21.81
CA TYR A 132 -13.78 26.56 -23.06
C TYR A 132 -15.06 25.69 -23.12
N SER A 133 -16.04 25.94 -22.25
CA SER A 133 -17.30 25.19 -22.18
C SER A 133 -18.50 25.91 -22.82
N GLU A 134 -18.25 26.91 -23.67
CA GLU A 134 -19.26 27.54 -24.53
C GLU A 134 -19.02 27.21 -26.00
#